data_AF-A0A2N6K7G9-F1
#
_entry.id   AF-A0A2N6K7G9-F1
#
_cell.length_a   1.000
_cell.length_b   1.000
_cell.length_c   1.000
_cell.angle_alpha   90.00
_cell.angle_beta   90.00
_cell.angle_gamma   90.00
#
_symmetry.space_group_name_H-M   'P 1'
#
loop_
_entity.id
_entity.type
_entity.pdbx_description
1 polymer ?
#
loop_
_entity_poly.entity_id
_entity_poly.type
_entity_poly.pdbx_seq_one_letter_code
_entity_poly.pdbx_strand_id
1 'polypeptide(L)'
;MSGKGGSYRTIQRFFAFSLPWAMLFWVFFREHIFCTKETYLLAGDEVVVSKAGKKSYGIERFFSSLYDKSILGLSFFALSLVSIEQRRAFPISIEQVIKQKAQSAKTLKQETEKPQVETEPEIPKKKRGRPKGSKNKDKKEVSLNSELLRIRCLIQDLLKKLGKFLPLTYLVLDGHFGNESTVVMAVQLGLQRSL
;
A
#
# COMPACT_ATOMS: atom_id res chain seq x y z
N MET A 1 -23.42 -2.82 30.97
CA MET A 1 -23.67 -4.09 31.67
C MET A 1 -23.14 -5.23 30.81
N SER A 2 -22.15 -5.98 31.28
CA SER A 2 -21.59 -7.13 30.55
C SER A 2 -22.31 -8.40 31.02
N GLY A 3 -23.00 -9.08 30.10
CA GLY A 3 -23.75 -10.30 30.40
C GLY A 3 -22.86 -11.51 30.71
N LYS A 4 -23.48 -12.57 31.25
CA LYS A 4 -22.85 -13.88 31.50
C LYS A 4 -22.25 -14.43 30.19
N GLY A 5 -20.94 -14.30 30.00
CA GLY A 5 -20.26 -14.93 28.86
C GLY A 5 -18.84 -14.44 28.58
N GLY A 6 -18.47 -13.22 28.97
CA GLY A 6 -17.10 -12.74 28.72
C GLY A 6 -16.71 -11.52 29.54
N SER A 7 -15.76 -11.69 30.45
CA SER A 7 -15.09 -10.55 31.09
C SER A 7 -14.26 -9.78 30.06
N TYR A 8 -14.11 -8.47 30.23
CA TYR A 8 -13.19 -7.63 29.44
C TYR A 8 -11.78 -8.24 29.37
N ARG A 9 -11.35 -8.94 30.43
CA ARG A 9 -10.07 -9.64 30.49
C ARG A 9 -9.96 -10.80 29.49
N THR A 10 -11.07 -11.46 29.16
CA THR A 10 -11.10 -12.51 28.14
C THR A 10 -10.87 -11.92 26.75
N ILE A 11 -11.49 -10.78 26.45
CA ILE A 11 -11.28 -10.05 25.19
C ILE A 11 -9.81 -9.61 25.06
N GLN A 12 -9.24 -9.06 26.13
CA GLN A 12 -7.82 -8.67 26.15
C GLN A 12 -6.89 -9.85 25.88
N ARG A 13 -7.16 -11.02 26.49
CA ARG A 13 -6.36 -12.24 26.26
C ARG A 13 -6.48 -12.74 24.82
N PHE A 14 -7.67 -12.67 24.24
CA PHE A 14 -7.90 -13.03 22.85
C PHE A 14 -7.04 -12.18 21.90
N PHE A 15 -7.04 -10.85 22.07
CA PHE A 15 -6.22 -9.96 21.25
C PHE A 15 -4.72 -9.97 21.58
N ALA A 16 -4.33 -10.49 22.75
CA ALA A 16 -2.92 -10.69 23.09
C ALA A 16 -2.31 -11.92 22.40
N PHE A 17 -3.13 -12.84 21.90
CA PHE A 17 -2.67 -14.03 21.20
C PHE A 17 -2.31 -13.70 19.73
N SER A 18 -1.29 -14.38 19.19
CA SER A 18 -0.91 -14.25 17.79
C SER A 18 -1.89 -15.04 16.90
N LEU A 19 -2.91 -14.34 16.42
CA LEU A 19 -3.92 -14.91 15.53
C LEU A 19 -3.48 -14.80 14.06
N PRO A 20 -3.66 -15.86 13.26
CA PRO A 20 -3.43 -15.81 11.82
C PRO A 20 -4.58 -15.05 11.13
N TRP A 21 -4.63 -13.73 11.30
CA TRP A 21 -5.74 -12.86 10.87
C TRP A 21 -6.15 -13.07 9.41
N ALA A 22 -5.19 -13.17 8.50
CA ALA A 22 -5.47 -13.41 7.08
C ALA A 22 -6.22 -14.74 6.83
N MET A 23 -5.91 -15.80 7.59
CA MET A 23 -6.66 -17.05 7.49
C MET A 23 -8.04 -16.92 8.10
N LEU A 24 -8.17 -16.22 9.24
CA LEU A 24 -9.47 -16.01 9.88
C LEU A 24 -10.42 -15.22 8.97
N PHE A 25 -9.95 -14.12 8.37
CA PHE A 25 -10.73 -13.35 7.40
C PHE A 25 -11.10 -14.18 6.17
N TRP A 26 -10.14 -14.97 5.65
CA TRP A 26 -10.42 -15.84 4.51
C TRP A 26 -11.49 -16.90 4.80
N VAL A 27 -11.37 -17.63 5.92
CA VAL A 27 -12.34 -18.66 6.31
C VAL A 27 -13.71 -18.03 6.51
N PHE A 28 -13.78 -16.90 7.22
CA PHE A 28 -15.03 -16.18 7.41
C PHE A 28 -15.67 -15.76 6.08
N PHE A 29 -14.87 -15.19 5.16
CA PHE A 29 -15.34 -14.82 3.83
C PHE A 29 -15.86 -16.03 3.06
N ARG A 30 -15.12 -17.13 3.04
CA ARG A 30 -15.49 -18.36 2.32
C ARG A 30 -16.79 -18.96 2.83
N GLU A 31 -16.97 -19.03 4.15
CA GLU A 31 -18.13 -19.72 4.74
C GLU A 31 -19.41 -18.87 4.75
N HIS A 32 -19.29 -17.54 4.87
CA HIS A 32 -20.45 -16.68 5.13
C HIS A 32 -20.74 -15.64 4.07
N ILE A 33 -19.78 -15.30 3.20
CA ILE A 33 -19.91 -14.19 2.25
C ILE A 33 -19.81 -14.68 0.80
N PHE A 34 -18.93 -15.66 0.54
CA PHE A 34 -18.62 -16.11 -0.81
C PHE A 34 -19.87 -16.64 -1.53
N CYS A 35 -20.15 -16.05 -2.69
CA CYS A 35 -21.22 -16.44 -3.58
C CYS A 35 -20.65 -16.64 -4.98
N THR A 36 -20.82 -17.82 -5.56
CA THR A 36 -20.29 -18.14 -6.90
C THR A 36 -20.94 -17.34 -8.04
N LYS A 37 -22.12 -16.73 -7.78
CA LYS A 37 -22.83 -15.88 -8.74
C LYS A 37 -22.37 -14.43 -8.72
N GLU A 38 -21.58 -14.04 -7.71
CA GLU A 38 -21.09 -12.67 -7.55
C GLU A 38 -19.70 -12.50 -8.18
N THR A 39 -19.45 -11.30 -8.68
CA THR A 39 -18.14 -10.92 -9.19
C THR A 39 -17.38 -10.13 -8.12
N TYR A 40 -16.20 -10.64 -7.78
CA TYR A 40 -15.32 -9.99 -6.80
C TYR A 40 -14.13 -9.33 -7.46
N LEU A 41 -13.87 -8.09 -7.07
CA LEU A 41 -12.67 -7.34 -7.43
C LEU A 41 -11.69 -7.39 -6.28
N LEU A 42 -10.39 -7.50 -6.57
CA LEU A 42 -9.37 -7.31 -5.55
C LEU A 42 -9.01 -5.82 -5.47
N ALA A 43 -9.29 -5.18 -4.34
CA ALA A 43 -8.93 -3.80 -4.07
C ALA A 43 -7.78 -3.73 -3.06
N GLY A 44 -6.82 -2.83 -3.29
CA GLY A 44 -5.72 -2.55 -2.38
C GLY A 44 -5.59 -1.05 -2.09
N ASP A 45 -5.40 -0.71 -0.81
CA ASP A 45 -5.20 0.67 -0.37
C ASP A 45 -4.21 0.76 0.80
N GLU A 46 -3.53 1.90 0.92
CA GLU A 46 -2.67 2.23 2.06
C GLU A 46 -3.46 3.06 3.08
N VAL A 47 -3.66 2.49 4.26
CA VAL A 47 -4.42 3.11 5.35
C VAL A 47 -3.49 3.48 6.49
N VAL A 48 -3.58 4.74 6.92
CA VAL A 48 -2.86 5.23 8.10
C VAL A 48 -3.79 5.27 9.30
N VAL A 49 -3.38 4.65 10.40
CA VAL A 49 -4.10 4.69 11.67
C VAL A 49 -3.31 5.50 12.68
N SER A 50 -3.94 6.55 13.23
CA SER A 50 -3.33 7.35 14.30
C SER A 50 -3.07 6.47 15.52
N LYS A 51 -1.87 6.56 16.10
CA LYS A 51 -1.52 5.82 17.30
C LYS A 51 -1.04 6.76 18.39
N ALA A 52 -1.74 6.73 19.53
CA ALA A 52 -1.28 7.35 20.76
C ALA A 52 -0.25 6.43 21.46
N GLY A 53 0.83 7.03 21.96
CA GLY A 53 1.89 6.33 22.70
C GLY A 53 3.22 6.26 21.96
N LYS A 54 4.26 5.77 22.65
CA LYS A 54 5.64 5.72 22.15
C LYS A 54 6.19 4.30 21.95
N LYS A 55 5.42 3.26 22.32
CA LYS A 55 5.87 1.86 22.38
C LYS A 55 5.08 0.97 21.41
N SER A 56 5.07 1.32 20.13
CA SER A 56 4.58 0.40 19.09
C SER A 56 5.58 0.38 17.95
N TYR A 57 5.86 -0.81 17.43
CA TYR A 57 6.81 -1.00 16.35
C TYR A 57 6.26 -0.38 15.06
N GLY A 58 7.12 0.30 14.30
CA GLY A 58 6.73 0.99 13.05
C GLY A 58 5.91 2.28 13.23
N ILE A 59 5.92 2.90 14.42
CA ILE A 59 5.34 4.25 14.59
C ILE A 59 6.14 5.25 13.77
N GLU A 60 5.44 5.95 12.88
CA GLU A 60 5.97 7.01 12.06
C GLU A 60 5.05 8.23 12.07
N ARG A 61 5.47 9.26 11.35
CA ARG A 61 4.75 10.53 11.21
C ARG A 61 4.11 10.58 9.83
N PHE A 62 2.79 10.58 9.81
CA PHE A 62 1.99 10.64 8.58
C PHE A 62 1.21 11.94 8.54
N PHE A 63 1.10 12.55 7.36
CA PHE A 63 0.29 13.74 7.20
C PHE A 63 -1.20 13.36 7.28
N SER A 64 -1.96 14.06 8.13
CA SER A 64 -3.41 13.93 8.17
C SER A 64 -4.04 15.20 7.65
N SER A 65 -4.75 15.10 6.53
CA SER A 65 -5.54 16.19 5.96
C SER A 65 -6.61 16.71 6.94
N LEU A 66 -7.18 15.83 7.75
CA LEU A 66 -8.18 16.19 8.77
C LEU A 66 -7.63 17.13 9.84
N TYR A 67 -6.34 17.01 10.17
CA TYR A 67 -5.70 17.82 11.21
C TYR A 67 -4.71 18.85 10.65
N ASP A 68 -4.57 18.91 9.32
CA ASP A 68 -3.58 19.71 8.58
C ASP A 68 -2.16 19.63 9.16
N LYS A 69 -1.82 18.46 9.73
CA LYS A 69 -0.54 18.26 10.43
C LYS A 69 -0.10 16.82 10.40
N SER A 70 1.21 16.65 10.63
CA SER A 70 1.79 15.33 10.76
C SER A 70 1.47 14.70 12.13
N ILE A 71 0.68 13.62 12.10
CA ILE A 71 0.27 12.84 13.26
C ILE A 71 1.14 11.60 13.41
N LEU A 72 1.30 11.12 14.65
CA LEU A 72 1.91 9.81 14.89
C LEU A 72 0.91 8.72 14.52
N GLY A 73 1.37 7.74 13.73
CA GLY A 73 0.52 6.67 13.25
C GLY A 73 1.31 5.45 12.80
N LEU A 74 0.56 4.46 12.35
CA LEU A 74 1.03 3.25 11.71
C LEU A 74 0.43 3.22 10.31
N SER A 75 1.22 2.84 9.31
CA SER A 75 0.70 2.58 7.97
C SER A 75 0.47 1.09 7.79
N PHE A 76 -0.62 0.75 7.09
CA PHE A 76 -0.99 -0.59 6.71
C PHE A 76 -1.37 -0.60 5.24
N PHE A 77 -1.02 -1.67 4.54
CA PHE A 77 -1.55 -1.96 3.22
C PHE A 77 -2.63 -3.03 3.38
N ALA A 78 -3.86 -2.69 3.02
CA ALA A 78 -5.01 -3.55 3.16
C ALA A 78 -5.48 -4.04 1.79
N LEU A 79 -5.65 -5.35 1.66
CA LEU A 79 -6.28 -6.01 0.51
C LEU A 79 -7.68 -6.45 0.89
N SER A 80 -8.65 -6.05 0.09
CA SER A 80 -10.07 -6.34 0.28
C SER A 80 -10.69 -6.93 -0.99
N LEU A 81 -11.62 -7.86 -0.82
CA LEU A 81 -12.49 -8.34 -1.89
C LEU A 81 -13.72 -7.45 -1.94
N VAL A 82 -14.00 -6.85 -3.09
CA VAL A 82 -15.17 -6.01 -3.30
C VAL A 82 -16.20 -6.79 -4.10
N SER A 83 -17.35 -7.07 -3.49
CA SER A 83 -18.53 -7.58 -4.21
C SER A 83 -19.18 -6.45 -4.98
N ILE A 84 -19.34 -6.61 -6.29
CA ILE A 84 -19.98 -5.61 -7.14
C ILE A 84 -21.49 -5.55 -6.84
N GLU A 85 -22.10 -6.71 -6.63
CA GLU A 85 -23.53 -6.87 -6.41
C GLU A 85 -23.94 -6.28 -5.05
N GLN A 86 -23.19 -6.58 -4.00
CA GLN A 86 -23.46 -6.07 -2.65
C GLN A 86 -22.91 -4.65 -2.43
N ARG A 87 -22.02 -4.17 -3.33
CA ARG A 87 -21.26 -2.91 -3.19
C ARG A 87 -20.56 -2.81 -1.84
N ARG A 88 -20.00 -3.93 -1.38
CA ARG A 88 -19.35 -4.06 -0.08
C ARG A 88 -17.93 -4.58 -0.24
N ALA A 89 -17.03 -4.01 0.55
CA ALA A 89 -15.64 -4.44 0.64
C ALA A 89 -15.46 -5.34 1.87
N PHE A 90 -14.74 -6.44 1.67
CA PHE A 90 -14.42 -7.43 2.70
C PHE A 90 -12.91 -7.53 2.83
N PRO A 91 -12.30 -7.06 3.94
CA PRO A 91 -10.86 -7.14 4.11
C PRO A 91 -10.42 -8.60 4.25
N ILE A 92 -9.42 -9.02 3.47
CA ILE A 92 -8.88 -10.39 3.48
C ILE A 92 -7.44 -10.44 3.99
N SER A 93 -6.64 -9.41 3.73
CA SER A 93 -5.26 -9.35 4.22
C SER A 93 -4.89 -7.93 4.58
N ILE A 94 -4.14 -7.78 5.66
CA ILE A 94 -3.64 -6.49 6.14
C ILE A 94 -2.18 -6.71 6.52
N GLU A 95 -1.27 -5.93 5.97
CA GLU A 95 0.14 -5.94 6.34
C GLU A 95 0.57 -4.56 6.82
N GLN A 96 1.36 -4.52 7.90
CA GLN A 96 1.93 -3.26 8.36
C GLN A 96 3.03 -2.80 7.40
N VAL A 97 2.88 -1.58 6.90
CA VAL A 97 3.87 -0.91 6.07
C VAL A 97 4.85 -0.20 6.97
N ILE A 98 6.09 -0.67 6.96
CA ILE A 98 7.20 -0.03 7.64
C ILE A 98 8.08 0.59 6.58
N LYS A 99 8.28 1.92 6.65
CA LYS A 99 9.27 2.57 5.82
C LYS A 99 10.61 2.28 6.49
N GLN A 100 11.50 1.60 5.79
CA GLN A 100 12.88 1.57 6.27
C GLN A 100 13.33 3.03 6.30
N LYS A 101 13.78 3.51 7.46
CA LYS A 101 14.50 4.77 7.55
C LYS A 101 15.71 4.64 6.64
N ALA A 102 15.56 5.07 5.38
CA ALA A 102 16.69 5.55 4.62
C ALA A 102 17.44 6.48 5.57
N GLN A 103 18.76 6.30 5.66
CA GLN A 103 19.64 7.08 6.50
C GLN A 103 19.47 8.58 6.18
N SER A 104 18.50 9.21 6.81
CA SER A 104 18.38 10.65 6.93
C SER A 104 19.35 11.07 8.02
N ALA A 105 20.64 10.94 7.73
CA ALA A 105 21.71 11.53 8.51
C ALA A 105 22.60 12.30 7.53
N LYS A 106 22.59 13.63 7.69
CA LYS A 106 23.47 14.64 7.10
C LYS A 106 23.11 15.15 5.69
N THR A 107 22.07 15.97 5.65
CA THR A 107 22.31 17.34 5.20
C THR A 107 21.69 18.25 6.25
N LEU A 108 22.48 18.47 7.29
CA LEU A 108 22.33 19.63 8.16
C LEU A 108 22.35 20.86 7.25
N LYS A 109 21.42 21.75 7.52
CA LYS A 109 21.47 23.18 7.20
C LYS A 109 22.93 23.64 7.13
N GLN A 110 23.43 23.88 5.93
CA GLN A 110 24.47 24.87 5.73
C GLN A 110 23.77 26.07 5.10
N GLU A 111 23.52 27.03 5.96
CA GLU A 111 23.38 28.44 5.59
C GLU A 111 24.45 28.75 4.55
N THR A 112 24.02 29.02 3.32
CA THR A 112 24.88 29.72 2.38
C THR A 112 24.47 31.18 2.48
N GLU A 113 25.19 31.88 3.34
CA GLU A 113 25.31 33.33 3.28
C GLU A 113 25.56 33.75 1.82
N LYS A 114 24.90 34.82 1.40
CA LYS A 114 25.17 35.47 0.12
C LYS A 114 26.61 36.01 0.14
N PRO A 115 27.35 35.84 -0.97
CA PRO A 115 28.20 36.92 -1.45
C PRO A 115 27.65 37.50 -2.76
N GLN A 116 27.81 38.82 -2.87
CA GLN A 116 27.41 39.65 -3.98
C GLN A 116 28.21 39.33 -5.25
N VAL A 117 27.51 39.44 -6.39
CA VAL A 117 27.93 39.90 -7.73
C VAL A 117 29.36 39.55 -8.20
N GLU A 118 29.46 38.80 -9.30
CA GLU A 118 30.28 39.17 -10.48
C GLU A 118 30.16 38.13 -11.64
N THR A 119 29.67 38.63 -12.78
CA THR A 119 29.92 38.24 -14.20
C THR A 119 29.72 36.79 -14.72
N GLU A 120 28.78 36.67 -15.67
CA GLU A 120 28.55 35.52 -16.56
C GLU A 120 29.79 35.13 -17.40
N PRO A 121 29.86 33.86 -17.82
CA PRO A 121 29.86 33.62 -19.26
C PRO A 121 28.71 32.69 -19.69
N GLU A 122 28.04 33.09 -20.78
CA GLU A 122 26.89 32.43 -21.37
C GLU A 122 27.18 30.97 -21.80
N ILE A 123 26.56 30.01 -21.11
CA ILE A 123 26.45 28.63 -21.60
C ILE A 123 25.23 28.58 -22.55
N PRO A 124 25.38 28.16 -23.82
CA PRO A 124 24.26 28.16 -24.76
C PRO A 124 23.16 27.20 -24.27
N LYS A 125 21.99 27.79 -23.99
CA LYS A 125 20.77 27.10 -23.53
C LYS A 125 20.39 26.01 -24.53
N LYS A 126 20.50 24.74 -24.14
CA LYS A 126 20.00 23.61 -24.95
C LYS A 126 18.51 23.80 -25.23
N LYS A 127 18.12 23.70 -26.50
CA LYS A 127 16.74 23.80 -26.97
C LYS A 127 15.85 22.85 -26.18
N ARG A 128 14.77 23.38 -25.60
CA ARG A 128 13.72 22.60 -24.96
C ARG A 128 13.11 21.64 -26.00
N GLY A 129 13.31 20.34 -25.80
CA GLY A 129 12.79 19.29 -26.68
C GLY A 129 13.31 17.91 -26.27
N ARG A 130 12.53 16.87 -26.58
CA ARG A 130 12.94 15.47 -26.36
C ARG A 130 14.26 15.21 -27.12
N PRO A 131 15.30 14.67 -26.47
CA PRO A 131 16.56 14.39 -27.14
C PRO A 131 16.34 13.46 -28.33
N LYS A 132 16.78 13.90 -29.50
CA LYS A 132 16.62 13.19 -30.76
C LYS A 132 17.41 11.88 -30.67
N GLY A 133 16.71 10.75 -30.62
CA GLY A 133 17.31 9.42 -30.53
C GLY A 133 17.05 8.63 -29.24
N SER A 134 16.21 9.10 -28.31
CA SER A 134 15.75 8.23 -27.21
C SER A 134 14.91 7.07 -27.79
N LYS A 135 15.49 5.88 -27.92
CA LYS A 135 14.76 4.66 -28.28
C LYS A 135 13.73 4.35 -27.20
N ASN A 136 12.56 3.81 -27.58
CA ASN A 136 11.60 3.30 -26.62
C ASN A 136 12.30 2.21 -25.82
N LYS A 137 12.42 2.39 -24.49
CA LYS A 137 12.86 1.30 -23.63
C LYS A 137 11.76 0.24 -23.64
N ASP A 138 12.14 -1.03 -23.68
CA ASP A 138 11.19 -2.12 -23.54
C ASP A 138 10.50 -2.00 -22.18
N LYS A 139 9.23 -1.60 -22.22
CA LYS A 139 8.37 -1.28 -21.06
C LYS A 139 8.13 -2.47 -20.12
N LYS A 140 8.68 -3.64 -20.44
CA LYS A 140 8.53 -4.88 -19.66
C LYS A 140 9.54 -4.99 -18.51
N GLU A 141 10.66 -4.26 -18.58
CA GLU A 141 11.71 -4.28 -17.54
C GLU A 141 11.71 -3.00 -16.71
N VAL A 142 10.56 -2.68 -16.11
CA VAL A 142 10.52 -1.60 -15.12
C VAL A 142 10.97 -2.16 -13.77
N SER A 143 11.98 -1.53 -13.17
CA SER A 143 12.42 -1.89 -11.82
C SER A 143 11.28 -1.61 -10.81
N LEU A 144 10.85 -2.66 -10.10
CA LEU A 144 9.87 -2.52 -9.03
C LEU A 144 10.56 -1.96 -7.79
N ASN A 145 9.99 -0.89 -7.22
CA ASN A 145 10.43 -0.37 -5.92
C ASN A 145 10.12 -1.39 -4.80
N SER A 146 10.78 -1.27 -3.65
CA SER A 146 10.56 -2.12 -2.47
C SER A 146 9.10 -2.20 -2.04
N GLU A 147 8.36 -1.08 -2.15
CA GLU A 147 6.92 -1.05 -1.83
C GLU A 147 6.09 -1.91 -2.80
N LEU A 148 6.34 -1.79 -4.11
CA LEU A 148 5.66 -2.60 -5.12
C LEU A 148 6.05 -4.07 -5.03
N LEU A 149 7.30 -4.39 -4.67
CA LEU A 149 7.72 -5.77 -4.43
C LEU A 149 6.98 -6.39 -3.24
N ARG A 150 6.81 -5.64 -2.14
CA ARG A 150 6.02 -6.11 -1.00
C ARG A 150 4.56 -6.33 -1.38
N ILE A 151 3.93 -5.36 -2.06
CA ILE A 151 2.55 -5.47 -2.53
C ILE A 151 2.40 -6.67 -3.48
N ARG A 152 3.36 -6.87 -4.38
CA ARG A 152 3.40 -8.05 -5.26
C ARG A 152 3.42 -9.34 -4.45
N CYS A 153 4.32 -9.48 -3.46
CA CYS A 153 4.40 -10.68 -2.62
C CYS A 153 3.07 -10.93 -1.89
N LEU A 154 2.48 -9.88 -1.31
CA LEU A 154 1.17 -9.95 -0.65
C LEU A 154 0.07 -10.47 -1.58
N ILE A 155 -0.03 -9.89 -2.77
CA ILE A 155 -1.04 -10.30 -3.75
C ILE A 155 -0.76 -11.72 -4.22
N GLN A 156 0.49 -12.11 -4.46
CA GLN A 156 0.85 -13.48 -4.85
C GLN A 156 0.44 -14.51 -3.79
N ASP A 157 0.74 -14.24 -2.52
CA ASP A 157 0.40 -15.14 -1.43
C ASP A 157 -1.10 -15.22 -1.21
N LEU A 158 -1.81 -14.11 -1.44
CA LEU A 158 -3.27 -14.09 -1.44
C LEU A 158 -3.84 -14.90 -2.60
N LEU A 159 -3.37 -14.68 -3.83
CA LEU A 159 -3.82 -15.41 -5.02
C LEU A 159 -3.56 -16.91 -4.91
N LYS A 160 -2.45 -17.35 -4.31
CA LYS A 160 -2.19 -18.78 -4.04
C LYS A 160 -3.22 -19.39 -3.10
N LYS A 161 -3.72 -18.62 -2.12
CA LYS A 161 -4.77 -19.05 -1.18
C LYS A 161 -6.15 -19.05 -1.83
N LEU A 162 -6.44 -18.03 -2.65
CA LEU A 162 -7.75 -17.79 -3.26
C LEU A 162 -7.97 -18.57 -4.56
N GLY A 163 -6.94 -18.78 -5.37
CA GLY A 163 -7.05 -19.18 -6.78
C GLY A 163 -7.68 -20.56 -7.02
N LYS A 164 -7.84 -21.38 -5.98
CA LYS A 164 -8.60 -22.64 -6.05
C LYS A 164 -10.12 -22.44 -5.97
N PHE A 165 -10.57 -21.33 -5.40
CA PHE A 165 -11.97 -21.08 -5.05
C PHE A 165 -12.55 -19.89 -5.80
N LEU A 166 -11.74 -18.88 -6.09
CA LEU A 166 -12.19 -17.63 -6.68
C LEU A 166 -11.20 -17.18 -7.76
N PRO A 167 -11.56 -17.26 -9.06
CA PRO A 167 -10.73 -16.73 -10.12
C PRO A 167 -10.79 -15.20 -10.07
N LEU A 168 -9.76 -14.57 -9.48
CA LEU A 168 -9.64 -13.12 -9.46
C LEU A 168 -9.06 -12.63 -10.78
N THR A 169 -9.81 -11.75 -11.45
CA THR A 169 -9.37 -11.15 -12.72
C THR A 169 -8.95 -9.70 -12.57
N TYR A 170 -9.55 -8.94 -11.64
CA TYR A 170 -9.36 -7.50 -11.57
C TYR A 170 -8.65 -7.04 -10.30
N LEU A 171 -7.66 -6.14 -10.48
CA LEU A 171 -6.98 -5.42 -9.41
C LEU A 171 -7.30 -3.92 -9.49
N VAL A 172 -7.82 -3.39 -8.37
CA VAL A 172 -8.12 -1.97 -8.14
C VAL A 172 -7.12 -1.43 -7.14
N LEU A 173 -6.44 -0.33 -7.46
CA LEU A 173 -5.52 0.39 -6.57
C LEU A 173 -5.77 1.89 -6.71
N ASP A 174 -5.50 2.66 -5.65
CA ASP A 174 -5.63 4.12 -5.67
C ASP A 174 -4.69 4.80 -6.69
N GLY A 175 -4.96 6.07 -7.02
CA GLY A 175 -4.21 6.90 -7.95
C GLY A 175 -2.72 7.02 -7.62
N HIS A 176 -2.32 6.85 -6.35
CA HIS A 176 -0.91 6.71 -5.97
C HIS A 176 -0.18 5.60 -6.78
N PHE A 177 -0.87 4.51 -7.09
CA PHE A 177 -0.38 3.37 -7.87
C PHE A 177 -0.66 3.49 -9.38
N GLY A 178 -1.00 4.68 -9.87
CA GLY A 178 -1.22 4.98 -11.29
C GLY A 178 0.06 5.07 -12.13
N ASN A 179 1.07 4.24 -11.86
CA ASN A 179 2.37 4.25 -12.54
C ASN A 179 2.60 3.00 -13.39
N GLU A 180 3.54 3.09 -14.34
CA GLU A 180 3.86 2.00 -15.28
C GLU A 180 4.34 0.73 -14.56
N SER A 181 5.15 0.89 -13.50
CA SER A 181 5.65 -0.22 -12.67
C SER A 181 4.52 -1.05 -12.07
N THR A 182 3.45 -0.41 -11.60
CA THR A 182 2.28 -1.08 -11.02
C THR A 182 1.51 -1.86 -12.08
N VAL A 183 1.37 -1.31 -13.29
CA VAL A 183 0.70 -2.02 -14.40
C VAL A 183 1.49 -3.27 -14.79
N VAL A 184 2.81 -3.15 -14.91
CA VAL A 184 3.70 -4.30 -15.17
C VAL A 184 3.56 -5.34 -14.06
N MET A 185 3.52 -4.92 -12.80
CA MET A 185 3.30 -5.82 -11.66
C MET A 185 1.95 -6.55 -11.78
N ALA A 186 0.84 -5.85 -12.05
CA ALA A 186 -0.48 -6.46 -12.18
C ALA A 186 -0.53 -7.51 -13.30
N VAL A 187 0.04 -7.19 -14.47
CA VAL A 187 0.13 -8.12 -15.60
C VAL A 187 0.97 -9.35 -15.26
N GLN A 188 2.10 -9.18 -14.56
CA GLN A 188 2.92 -10.30 -14.08
C GLN A 188 2.20 -11.22 -13.09
N LEU A 189 1.15 -10.73 -12.43
CA LEU A 189 0.30 -11.49 -11.52
C LEU A 189 -0.89 -12.17 -12.21
N GLY A 190 -1.04 -11.99 -13.53
CA GLY A 190 -2.20 -12.47 -14.28
C GLY A 190 -3.47 -11.68 -14.00
N LEU A 191 -3.36 -10.49 -13.39
CA LEU A 191 -4.48 -9.62 -13.08
C LEU A 191 -4.62 -8.51 -14.12
N GLN A 192 -5.85 -8.25 -14.54
CA GLN A 192 -6.24 -7.09 -15.33
C GLN A 192 -6.48 -5.88 -14.43
N ARG A 193 -6.14 -4.68 -14.88
CA ARG A 193 -6.52 -3.44 -14.20
C ARG A 193 -7.96 -3.11 -14.56
N SER A 194 -8.82 -2.83 -13.58
CA SER A 194 -10.09 -2.15 -13.86
C SER A 194 -9.84 -0.66 -14.08
N LEU A 195 -10.33 -0.13 -15.20
CA LEU A 195 -10.25 1.29 -15.55
C LEU A 195 -11.03 2.17 -14.57
#